data_AF-A0A6U3BX21-F1
#
_entry.id   AF-A0A6U3BX21-F1
#
_cell.length_a   1.000
_cell.length_b   1.000
_cell.length_c   1.000
_cell.angle_alpha   90.00
_cell.angle_beta   90.00
_cell.angle_gamma   90.00
#
_symmetry.space_group_name_H-M   'P 1'
#
loop_
_entity.id
_entity.type
_entity.pdbx_description
1 polymer ?
#
loop_
_entity_poly.entity_id
_entity_poly.type
_entity_poly.pdbx_seq_one_letter_code
_entity_poly.pdbx_strand_id
1 'polypeptide(L)'
;MHFSQVGAEYGTTTGRPRRCGWLDIPQMKYSALINGFTSINLTKIDVLTGIPELKLGKSYKYKGETLSSMPASLEVLSNVEVQYETLPGWTEDISTCKTFDELPENCQRYILRVQELLGIPIRWIGVGPNRNDVIDRGEGWDLSFTSGNE
;
A
#
# COMPACT_ATOMS: atom_id res chain seq x y z
N MET A 1 3.54 -11.41 -13.07
CA MET A 1 2.54 -11.05 -14.10
C MET A 1 1.17 -10.67 -13.50
N HIS A 2 0.86 -11.07 -12.26
CA HIS A 2 -0.41 -10.76 -11.57
C HIS A 2 -0.80 -9.27 -11.59
N PHE A 3 0.05 -8.38 -11.07
CA PHE A 3 -0.26 -6.94 -10.97
C PHE A 3 -0.64 -6.29 -12.31
N SER A 4 0.11 -6.59 -13.37
CA SER A 4 -0.12 -5.95 -14.66
C SER A 4 -1.41 -6.41 -15.31
N GLN A 5 -1.76 -7.70 -15.15
CA GLN A 5 -2.95 -8.29 -15.75
C GLN A 5 -4.21 -7.91 -14.95
N VAL A 6 -4.22 -8.15 -13.64
CA VAL A 6 -5.39 -7.89 -12.78
C VAL A 6 -5.60 -6.40 -12.59
N GLY A 7 -4.54 -5.61 -12.41
CA GLY A 7 -4.62 -4.17 -12.25
C GLY A 7 -4.84 -3.38 -13.54
N ALA A 8 -4.93 -4.06 -14.69
CA ALA A 8 -5.02 -3.47 -16.02
C ALA A 8 -3.98 -2.37 -16.25
N GLU A 9 -2.72 -2.63 -15.86
CA GLU A 9 -1.65 -1.64 -15.87
C GLU A 9 -1.01 -1.49 -17.26
N TYR A 10 -1.82 -0.99 -18.19
CA TYR A 10 -1.43 -0.71 -19.57
C TYR A 10 -1.70 0.76 -19.91
N GLY A 11 -0.85 1.33 -20.77
CA GLY A 11 -1.08 2.66 -21.33
C GLY A 11 -2.34 2.65 -22.19
N THR A 12 -3.27 3.57 -21.93
CA THR A 12 -4.59 3.63 -22.60
C THR A 12 -4.48 3.79 -24.12
N THR A 13 -3.52 4.60 -24.60
CA THR A 13 -3.32 4.83 -26.04
C THR A 13 -2.32 3.86 -26.66
N THR A 14 -1.25 3.52 -25.93
CA THR A 14 -0.10 2.79 -26.49
C THR A 14 -0.16 1.28 -26.25
N GLY A 15 -1.02 0.81 -25.34
CA GLY A 15 -1.08 -0.59 -24.92
C GLY A 15 0.17 -1.09 -24.21
N ARG A 16 1.16 -0.22 -23.92
CA ARG A 16 2.42 -0.62 -23.28
C ARG A 16 2.19 -0.97 -21.82
N PRO A 17 2.73 -2.08 -21.31
CA PRO A 17 2.62 -2.44 -19.90
C PRO A 17 3.40 -1.45 -19.02
N ARG A 18 2.83 -1.05 -17.89
CA ARG A 18 3.55 -0.29 -16.86
C ARG A 18 4.38 -1.24 -15.99
N ARG A 19 5.51 -0.73 -15.50
CA ARG A 19 6.30 -1.44 -14.49
C ARG A 19 5.50 -1.45 -13.19
N CYS A 20 5.29 -2.64 -12.64
CA CYS A 20 4.59 -2.84 -11.39
C CYS A 20 5.57 -3.33 -10.32
N GLY A 21 5.34 -2.92 -9.08
CA GLY A 21 6.11 -3.33 -7.92
C GLY A 21 5.23 -3.34 -6.68
N TRP A 22 5.80 -3.80 -5.58
CA TRP A 22 5.15 -3.75 -4.27
C TRP A 22 5.06 -2.33 -3.74
N LEU A 23 4.14 -2.11 -2.79
CA LEU A 23 3.99 -0.81 -2.13
C LEU A 23 5.27 -0.45 -1.38
N ASP A 24 5.70 0.80 -1.51
CA ASP A 24 6.99 1.31 -1.01
C ASP A 24 6.79 2.36 0.08
N ILE A 25 7.04 1.98 1.32
CA ILE A 25 6.81 2.81 2.50
C ILE A 25 7.79 4.01 2.56
N PRO A 26 9.12 3.86 2.36
CA PRO A 26 10.02 5.00 2.30
C PRO A 26 9.61 6.07 1.30
N GLN A 27 9.22 5.68 0.09
CA GLN A 27 8.76 6.60 -0.94
C GLN A 27 7.45 7.29 -0.55
N MET A 28 6.50 6.54 0.02
CA MET A 28 5.24 7.12 0.49
C MET A 28 5.42 8.09 1.66
N LYS A 29 6.28 7.77 2.64
CA LYS A 29 6.62 8.68 3.74
C LYS A 29 7.24 9.97 3.22
N TYR A 30 8.14 9.86 2.25
CA TYR A 30 8.73 11.04 1.63
C TYR A 30 7.66 11.89 0.91
N SER A 31 6.76 11.27 0.15
CA SER A 31 5.64 11.95 -0.49
C SER A 31 4.71 12.65 0.51
N ALA A 32 4.43 12.00 1.64
CA ALA A 32 3.62 12.61 2.69
C ALA A 32 4.31 13.78 3.39
N LEU A 33 5.62 13.67 3.65
CA LEU A 33 6.41 14.74 4.25
C LEU A 33 6.39 16.02 3.40
N ILE A 34 6.52 15.89 2.08
CA ILE A 34 6.55 17.05 1.18
C ILE A 34 5.16 17.68 0.95
N ASN A 35 4.10 16.87 0.98
CA ASN A 35 2.74 17.32 0.66
C ASN A 35 1.87 17.62 1.90
N GLY A 36 2.28 17.17 3.09
CA GLY A 36 1.52 17.35 4.32
C GLY A 36 0.21 16.56 4.34
N PHE A 37 0.21 15.31 3.89
CA PHE A 37 -1.01 14.49 3.87
C PHE A 37 -1.56 14.25 5.28
N THR A 38 -2.82 14.59 5.49
CA THR A 38 -3.56 14.31 6.73
C THR A 38 -4.30 12.97 6.70
N SER A 39 -4.56 12.44 5.50
CA SER A 39 -5.19 11.16 5.27
C SER A 39 -4.82 10.59 3.91
N ILE A 40 -4.91 9.26 3.77
CA ILE A 40 -4.60 8.51 2.55
C ILE A 40 -5.88 7.91 1.97
N ASN A 41 -5.98 7.95 0.64
CA ASN A 41 -6.88 7.11 -0.15
C ASN A 41 -6.07 5.96 -0.75
N LEU A 42 -6.22 4.75 -0.21
CA LEU A 42 -5.51 3.56 -0.65
C LEU A 42 -6.33 2.83 -1.71
N THR A 43 -5.91 2.90 -2.97
CA THR A 43 -6.69 2.38 -4.11
C THR A 43 -6.18 1.03 -4.60
N LYS A 44 -7.01 0.35 -5.39
CA LYS A 44 -6.68 -0.92 -6.07
C LYS A 44 -6.29 -2.05 -5.12
N ILE A 45 -6.91 -2.12 -3.94
CA ILE A 45 -6.63 -3.23 -3.01
C ILE A 45 -7.16 -4.55 -3.56
N ASP A 46 -8.21 -4.51 -4.38
CA ASP A 46 -8.77 -5.65 -5.11
C ASP A 46 -7.76 -6.34 -6.03
N VAL A 47 -6.75 -5.62 -6.52
CA VAL A 47 -5.70 -6.19 -7.38
C VAL A 47 -4.80 -7.16 -6.60
N LEU A 48 -4.74 -7.05 -5.27
CA LEU A 48 -3.95 -7.92 -4.41
C LEU A 48 -4.64 -9.26 -4.12
N THR A 49 -5.94 -9.37 -4.38
CA THR A 49 -6.72 -10.60 -4.19
C THR A 49 -6.14 -11.74 -5.02
N GLY A 50 -6.07 -12.93 -4.42
CA GLY A 50 -5.56 -14.15 -5.05
C GLY A 50 -4.05 -14.34 -4.95
N ILE A 51 -3.31 -13.40 -4.35
CA ILE A 51 -1.88 -13.55 -4.08
C ILE A 51 -1.70 -14.17 -2.68
N PRO A 52 -1.03 -15.33 -2.53
CA PRO A 52 -0.88 -15.97 -1.21
C PRO A 52 -0.04 -15.18 -0.20
N GLU A 53 1.02 -14.51 -0.69
CA GLU A 53 1.94 -13.73 0.13
C GLU A 53 2.16 -12.35 -0.49
N LEU A 54 1.86 -11.31 0.29
CA LEU A 54 2.04 -9.92 -0.10
C LEU A 54 3.32 -9.38 0.51
N LYS A 55 4.05 -8.56 -0.25
CA LYS A 55 5.26 -7.89 0.25
C LYS A 55 5.04 -6.39 0.37
N LEU A 56 5.60 -5.80 1.42
CA LEU A 56 5.66 -4.36 1.65
C LEU A 56 7.13 -3.93 1.70
N GLY A 57 7.53 -3.00 0.85
CA GLY A 57 8.87 -2.39 0.90
C GLY A 57 8.96 -1.49 2.13
N LYS A 58 9.43 -2.04 3.26
CA LYS A 58 9.38 -1.39 4.57
C LYS A 58 10.46 -0.35 4.77
N SER A 59 11.67 -0.67 4.32
CA SER A 59 12.85 0.21 4.49
C SER A 59 13.87 -0.06 3.41
N TYR A 60 14.79 0.88 3.21
CA TYR A 60 15.94 0.69 2.33
C TYR A 60 17.19 0.43 3.14
N LYS A 61 18.07 -0.40 2.60
CA LYS A 61 19.42 -0.63 3.12
C LYS A 61 20.42 -0.26 2.04
N TYR A 62 21.46 0.48 2.40
CA TYR A 62 22.53 0.86 1.50
C TYR A 62 23.87 0.69 2.21
N LYS A 63 24.80 -0.05 1.61
CA LYS A 63 26.13 -0.33 2.18
C LYS A 63 26.10 -0.85 3.62
N GLY A 64 25.10 -1.68 3.96
CA GLY A 64 24.97 -2.27 5.29
C GLY A 64 24.08 -1.48 6.25
N GLU A 65 23.76 -0.23 5.95
CA GLU A 65 23.00 0.67 6.84
C GLU A 65 21.57 0.87 6.37
N THR A 66 20.63 0.89 7.31
CA THR A 66 19.23 1.22 7.03
C THR A 66 19.09 2.72 6.85
N LEU A 67 18.52 3.12 5.71
CA LEU A 67 18.24 4.53 5.43
C LEU A 67 16.99 4.97 6.21
N SER A 68 17.06 6.18 6.78
CA SER A 68 15.95 6.77 7.53
C SER A 68 14.80 7.27 6.64
N SER A 69 15.09 7.55 5.36
CA SER A 69 14.13 8.10 4.40
C SER A 69 14.59 7.83 2.96
N MET A 70 13.76 8.25 2.00
CA MET A 70 14.08 8.21 0.57
C MET A 70 15.38 8.98 0.28
N PRO A 71 16.41 8.36 -0.34
CA PRO A 71 17.66 9.04 -0.65
C PRO A 71 17.48 10.09 -1.75
N ALA A 72 18.10 11.25 -1.59
CA ALA A 72 18.10 12.30 -2.60
C ALA A 72 19.00 11.99 -3.83
N SER A 73 20.00 11.10 -3.66
CA SER A 73 20.91 10.70 -4.74
C SER A 73 20.33 9.54 -5.54
N LEU A 74 20.23 9.72 -6.86
CA LEU A 74 19.81 8.67 -7.80
C LEU A 74 20.76 7.49 -7.81
N GLU A 75 22.07 7.73 -7.62
CA GLU A 75 23.06 6.67 -7.54
C GLU A 75 22.84 5.81 -6.30
N VAL A 76 22.59 6.44 -5.15
CA VAL A 76 22.26 5.71 -3.91
C VAL A 76 20.99 4.92 -4.12
N LEU A 77 19.92 5.57 -4.61
CA LEU A 77 18.62 4.92 -4.86
C LEU A 77 18.73 3.70 -5.76
N SER A 78 19.54 3.77 -6.82
CA SER A 78 19.71 2.67 -7.77
C SER A 78 20.42 1.45 -7.18
N ASN A 79 21.09 1.62 -6.04
CA ASN A 79 21.89 0.61 -5.36
C ASN A 79 21.33 0.22 -3.98
N VAL A 80 20.13 0.68 -3.61
CA VAL A 80 19.51 0.26 -2.34
C VAL A 80 18.99 -1.17 -2.43
N GLU A 81 19.10 -1.88 -1.32
CA GLU A 81 18.41 -3.13 -1.08
C GLU A 81 17.09 -2.83 -0.36
N VAL A 82 15.96 -3.16 -0.98
CA VAL A 82 14.64 -3.01 -0.37
C VAL A 82 14.42 -4.14 0.63
N GLN A 83 14.23 -3.78 1.89
CA GLN A 83 13.84 -4.72 2.95
C GLN A 83 12.33 -4.88 2.94
N TYR A 84 11.88 -6.10 2.64
CA TYR A 84 10.46 -6.43 2.55
C TYR A 84 9.93 -7.01 3.86
N GLU A 85 8.71 -6.63 4.20
CA GLU A 85 7.88 -7.35 5.16
C GLU A 85 6.85 -8.19 4.39
N THR A 86 6.72 -9.47 4.75
CA THR A 86 5.77 -10.38 4.11
C THR A 86 4.53 -10.54 4.99
N LEU A 87 3.36 -10.41 4.37
CA LEU A 87 2.06 -10.56 5.01
C LEU A 87 1.25 -11.63 4.26
N PRO A 88 0.40 -12.41 4.95
CA PRO A 88 -0.51 -13.33 4.28
C PRO A 88 -1.49 -12.53 3.41
N GLY A 89 -1.76 -13.03 2.21
CA GLY A 89 -2.80 -12.47 1.35
C GLY A 89 -4.18 -13.08 1.61
N TRP A 90 -5.10 -12.85 0.67
CA TRP A 90 -6.48 -13.28 0.74
C TRP A 90 -6.97 -13.71 -0.64
N THR A 91 -8.06 -14.48 -0.69
CA THR A 91 -8.63 -15.00 -1.95
C THR A 91 -10.09 -14.59 -2.14
N GLU A 92 -10.73 -14.09 -1.09
CA GLU A 92 -12.10 -13.63 -1.07
C GLU A 92 -12.28 -12.38 -1.95
N ASP A 93 -13.41 -12.32 -2.65
CA ASP A 93 -13.79 -11.16 -3.44
C ASP A 93 -14.22 -10.02 -2.52
N ILE A 94 -13.55 -8.88 -2.63
CA ILE A 94 -13.79 -7.68 -1.83
C ILE A 94 -14.59 -6.60 -2.58
N SER A 95 -14.90 -6.82 -3.86
CA SER A 95 -15.52 -5.80 -4.72
C SER A 95 -16.91 -5.34 -4.26
N THR A 96 -17.56 -6.17 -3.45
CA THR A 96 -18.89 -5.88 -2.89
C THR A 96 -18.83 -5.25 -1.50
N CYS A 97 -17.68 -5.29 -0.81
CA CYS A 97 -17.52 -4.73 0.54
C CYS A 97 -17.79 -3.23 0.55
N LYS A 98 -18.57 -2.77 1.52
CA LYS A 98 -18.95 -1.37 1.75
C LYS A 98 -18.44 -0.83 3.09
N THR A 99 -18.07 -1.70 4.02
CA THR A 99 -17.49 -1.32 5.30
C THR A 99 -16.14 -2.00 5.52
N PHE A 100 -15.32 -1.45 6.42
CA PHE A 100 -13.99 -2.00 6.71
C PHE A 100 -14.07 -3.41 7.31
N ASP A 101 -15.06 -3.64 8.17
CA ASP A 101 -15.24 -4.92 8.88
C ASP A 101 -15.72 -6.05 7.97
N GLU A 102 -16.29 -5.71 6.81
CA GLU A 102 -16.66 -6.68 5.76
C GLU A 102 -15.44 -7.21 4.98
N LEU A 103 -14.28 -6.57 5.09
CA LEU A 103 -13.07 -7.03 4.41
C LEU A 103 -12.53 -8.31 5.06
N PRO A 104 -11.88 -9.20 4.29
CA PRO A 104 -11.18 -10.35 4.85
C PRO A 104 -10.13 -9.93 5.89
N GLU A 105 -9.94 -10.74 6.92
CA GLU A 105 -9.04 -10.41 8.03
C GLU A 105 -7.62 -10.07 7.55
N ASN A 106 -7.08 -10.83 6.60
CA ASN A 106 -5.75 -10.56 6.03
C ASN A 106 -5.71 -9.24 5.23
N CYS A 107 -6.80 -8.87 4.57
CA CYS A 107 -6.93 -7.58 3.88
C CYS A 107 -6.92 -6.42 4.89
N GLN A 108 -7.72 -6.54 5.96
CA GLN A 108 -7.73 -5.56 7.05
C GLN A 108 -6.34 -5.41 7.67
N ARG A 109 -5.67 -6.52 8.01
CA ARG A 109 -4.30 -6.53 8.57
C ARG A 109 -3.30 -5.86 7.64
N TYR A 110 -3.37 -6.11 6.33
CA TYR A 110 -2.52 -5.45 5.35
C TYR A 110 -2.72 -3.92 5.36
N ILE A 111 -3.97 -3.46 5.33
CA ILE A 111 -4.29 -2.02 5.35
C ILE A 111 -3.84 -1.36 6.65
N LEU A 112 -4.12 -1.98 7.80
CA LEU A 112 -3.69 -1.47 9.11
C LEU A 112 -2.16 -1.43 9.22
N ARG A 113 -1.46 -2.43 8.67
CA ARG A 113 0.00 -2.44 8.66
C ARG A 113 0.58 -1.32 7.79
N VAL A 114 -0.01 -1.06 6.64
CA VAL A 114 0.39 0.10 5.81
C VAL A 114 0.14 1.41 6.56
N GLN A 115 -1.02 1.56 7.21
CA GLN A 115 -1.35 2.74 8.01
C GLN A 115 -0.34 2.97 9.14
N GLU A 116 -0.03 1.91 9.91
CA GLU A 116 0.95 1.94 11.00
C GLU A 116 2.34 2.34 10.49
N LEU A 117 2.79 1.70 9.40
CA LEU A 117 4.09 1.98 8.83
C LEU A 117 4.17 3.43 8.33
N LEU A 118 3.13 3.95 7.69
CA LEU A 118 3.09 5.34 7.21
C LEU A 118 2.97 6.36 8.34
N GLY A 119 2.27 6.02 9.43
CA GLY A 119 1.91 6.97 10.47
C GLY A 119 0.92 8.02 9.97
N ILE A 120 0.03 7.66 9.04
CA ILE A 120 -1.00 8.55 8.47
C ILE A 120 -2.29 7.76 8.31
N PRO A 121 -3.45 8.27 8.75
CA PRO A 121 -4.73 7.59 8.61
C PRO A 121 -5.06 7.21 7.16
N ILE A 122 -5.51 5.97 6.94
CA ILE A 122 -6.08 5.54 5.65
C ILE A 122 -7.59 5.69 5.74
N ARG A 123 -8.15 6.73 5.12
CA ARG A 123 -9.59 7.00 5.21
C ARG A 123 -10.39 6.26 4.14
N TRP A 124 -9.92 6.32 2.91
CA TRP A 124 -10.61 5.72 1.77
C TRP A 124 -9.87 4.48 1.28
N ILE A 125 -10.62 3.44 0.95
CA ILE A 125 -10.09 2.17 0.46
C ILE A 125 -10.82 1.80 -0.83
N GLY A 126 -10.10 1.77 -1.95
CA GLY A 126 -10.63 1.33 -3.24
C GLY A 126 -10.64 -0.19 -3.33
N VAL A 127 -11.84 -0.76 -3.47
CA VAL A 127 -12.10 -2.21 -3.54
C VAL A 127 -12.55 -2.66 -4.92
N GLY A 128 -12.52 -1.78 -5.92
CA GLY A 128 -12.86 -2.11 -7.30
C GLY A 128 -12.62 -0.95 -8.26
N PRO A 129 -12.87 -1.17 -9.57
CA PRO A 129 -12.58 -0.19 -10.60
C PRO A 129 -13.64 0.90 -10.74
N ASN A 130 -14.86 0.70 -10.21
CA ASN A 130 -15.93 1.68 -10.38
C ASN A 130 -15.82 2.82 -9.36
N ARG A 131 -16.41 3.97 -9.70
CA ARG A 131 -16.42 5.17 -8.85
C ARG A 131 -16.94 4.92 -7.42
N ASN A 132 -17.89 4.01 -7.27
CA ASN A 132 -18.55 3.71 -6.00
C ASN A 132 -17.97 2.48 -5.29
N ASP A 133 -16.89 1.91 -5.82
CA ASP A 133 -16.18 0.77 -5.22
C ASP A 133 -15.11 1.29 -4.26
N VAL A 134 -15.56 2.10 -3.31
CA VAL A 134 -14.73 2.73 -2.29
C VAL A 134 -15.41 2.64 -0.93
N ILE A 135 -14.66 2.20 0.07
CA ILE A 135 -15.04 2.25 1.48
C ILE A 135 -14.54 3.58 2.04
N ASP A 136 -15.42 4.38 2.65
CA ASP A 136 -15.04 5.54 3.47
C ASP A 136 -15.15 5.16 4.94
N ARG A 137 -14.01 5.16 5.63
CA ARG A 137 -13.94 4.88 7.08
C ARG A 137 -14.48 6.05 7.91
N GLY A 138 -14.57 7.26 7.36
CA GLY A 138 -15.02 8.45 8.08
C GLY A 138 -13.94 9.07 8.97
N GLU A 139 -14.35 9.91 9.91
CA GLU A 139 -13.46 10.51 10.92
C GLU A 139 -13.33 9.61 12.16
N GLY A 140 -12.21 9.68 12.87
CA GLY A 140 -11.97 8.86 14.08
C GLY A 140 -11.17 7.56 13.88
N TRP A 141 -10.69 7.29 12.67
CA TRP A 141 -9.71 6.22 12.39
C TRP A 141 -8.27 6.74 12.46
N ASP A 142 -8.02 7.55 13.47
CA ASP A 142 -6.69 8.07 13.76
C ASP A 142 -5.76 6.96 14.25
N LEU A 143 -4.47 7.29 14.37
CA LEU A 143 -3.42 6.33 14.74
C LEU A 143 -3.56 5.82 16.18
N SER A 144 -4.54 6.30 16.95
CA SER A 144 -4.77 5.91 18.33
C SER A 144 -5.08 4.42 18.51
N PHE A 145 -5.60 3.77 17.46
CA PHE A 145 -5.85 2.32 17.43
C PHE A 145 -4.58 1.47 17.20
N THR A 146 -3.44 2.09 16.84
CA THR A 146 -2.18 1.37 16.62
C THR A 146 -1.25 1.36 17.84
N SER A 147 -1.57 2.12 18.89
CA SER A 147 -0.86 2.09 20.17
C SER A 147 -1.46 1.05 21.13
N GLY A 148 -1.41 -0.22 20.74
CA GLY A 148 -1.85 -1.34 21.56
C GLY A 148 -1.05 -2.60 21.28
N ASN A 149 0.17 -2.65 21.84
CA ASN A 149 0.77 -3.79 22.55
C ASN A 149 2.28 -3.56 22.73
N GLU A 150 2.66 -3.44 24.00
CA GLU A 150 4.01 -3.72 24.51
C GLU A 150 4.41 -5.19 24.26
#